data_AF-A0A7W0MZZ5-F1
#
_entry.id   AF-A0A7W0MZZ5-F1
#
_cell.length_a   1.000
_cell.length_b   1.000
_cell.length_c   1.000
_cell.angle_alpha   90.00
_cell.angle_beta   90.00
_cell.angle_gamma   90.00
#
_symmetry.space_group_name_H-M   'P 1'
#
loop_
_entity.id
_entity.type
_entity.pdbx_description
1 polymer ?
#
loop_
_entity_poly.entity_id
_entity_poly.type
_entity_poly.pdbx_seq_one_letter_code
_entity_poly.pdbx_strand_id
1 'polypeptide(L)'
;MAVAVVEERQLLKTLRWYDGFVIALANPGFLLGSLGFSVGDLGGWGAVLLWGISAFIAVFLNTIYSELATMFPQKSGGLALYAHEGWKRYTTLVGPIATFGYWIGWSVVLSVFGL
;
A
#
# COMPACT_ATOMS: atom_id res chain seq x y z
N MET A 1 -25.40 -39.88 2.62
CA MET A 1 -24.20 -39.18 2.13
C MET A 1 -24.13 -37.87 2.89
N ALA A 2 -23.10 -37.65 3.71
CA ALA A 2 -22.91 -36.38 4.41
C ALA A 2 -22.32 -35.39 3.40
N VAL A 3 -23.06 -34.32 3.09
CA VAL A 3 -22.58 -33.23 2.25
C VAL A 3 -21.84 -32.27 3.17
N ALA A 4 -20.52 -32.19 3.04
CA ALA A 4 -19.73 -31.18 3.72
C ALA A 4 -20.10 -29.81 3.12
N VAL A 5 -20.91 -29.04 3.84
CA VAL A 5 -21.15 -27.64 3.52
C VAL A 5 -19.86 -26.89 3.89
N VAL A 6 -19.05 -26.58 2.88
CA VAL A 6 -17.91 -25.67 3.06
C VAL A 6 -18.51 -24.29 3.29
N GLU A 7 -18.51 -23.85 4.54
CA GLU A 7 -18.87 -22.48 4.90
C GLU A 7 -17.84 -21.56 4.21
N GLU A 8 -18.26 -20.88 3.13
CA GLU A 8 -17.41 -19.88 2.48
C GLU A 8 -17.07 -18.83 3.54
N ARG A 9 -15.80 -18.77 3.98
CA ARG A 9 -15.30 -17.70 4.83
C ARG A 9 -15.40 -16.39 4.05
N GLN A 10 -16.55 -15.73 4.15
CA GLN A 10 -16.75 -14.41 3.60
C GLN A 10 -16.00 -13.40 4.45
N LEU A 11 -15.29 -12.49 3.79
CA LEU A 11 -14.62 -11.38 4.47
C LEU A 11 -15.67 -10.49 5.13
N LEU A 12 -15.67 -10.47 6.46
CA LEU A 12 -16.51 -9.56 7.24
C LEU A 12 -15.98 -8.14 7.03
N LYS A 13 -16.70 -7.35 6.23
CA LYS A 13 -16.40 -5.93 5.97
C LYS A 13 -16.85 -5.07 7.14
N THR A 14 -16.20 -5.22 8.28
CA THR A 14 -16.52 -4.47 9.51
C THR A 14 -15.92 -3.06 9.53
N LEU A 15 -14.89 -2.83 8.70
CA LEU A 15 -14.14 -1.57 8.67
C LEU A 15 -14.89 -0.50 7.87
N ARG A 16 -15.14 0.65 8.48
CA ARG A 16 -15.74 1.81 7.80
C ARG A 16 -14.67 2.64 7.09
N TRP A 17 -15.11 3.53 6.19
CA TRP A 17 -14.21 4.42 5.46
C TRP A 17 -13.35 5.29 6.40
N TYR A 18 -13.92 5.73 7.54
CA TYR A 18 -13.19 6.57 8.49
C TYR A 18 -12.13 5.75 9.24
N ASP A 19 -12.40 4.48 9.57
CA ASP A 19 -11.42 3.60 10.20
C ASP A 19 -10.20 3.44 9.29
N GLY A 20 -10.44 3.22 7.99
CA GLY A 20 -9.37 3.13 6.99
C GLY A 20 -8.58 4.43 6.83
N PHE A 21 -9.27 5.57 6.83
CA PHE A 21 -8.63 6.89 6.79
C PHE A 21 -7.72 7.13 8.02
N VAL A 22 -8.20 6.81 9.22
CA VAL A 22 -7.42 6.96 10.46
C VAL A 22 -6.20 6.05 10.47
N ILE A 23 -6.32 4.80 9.99
CA ILE A 23 -5.18 3.88 9.85
C ILE A 23 -4.14 4.45 8.87
N ALA A 24 -4.58 5.03 7.75
CA ALA A 24 -3.67 5.63 6.77
C ALA A 24 -2.91 6.85 7.32
N LEU A 25 -3.51 7.61 8.26
CA LEU A 25 -2.89 8.76 8.92
C LEU A 25 -1.75 8.39 9.90
N ALA A 26 -1.54 7.10 10.21
CA ALA A 26 -0.40 6.68 11.02
C ALA A 26 0.94 6.87 10.28
N ASN A 27 0.96 6.71 8.95
CA ASN A 27 2.19 6.75 8.15
C ASN A 27 2.81 8.17 7.96
N PRO A 28 2.03 9.26 7.83
CA PRO A 28 2.56 10.61 7.76
C PRO A 28 3.51 11.02 8.90
N GLY A 29 3.45 10.35 10.06
CA GLY A 29 4.38 10.58 11.17
C GLY A 29 5.86 10.43 10.76
N PHE A 30 6.19 9.44 9.91
CA PHE A 30 7.56 9.24 9.42
C PHE A 30 8.02 10.34 8.46
N LEU A 31 7.08 11.00 7.77
CA LEU A 31 7.36 12.03 6.77
C LEU A 31 7.78 13.35 7.42
N LEU A 32 7.29 13.66 8.62
CA LEU A 32 7.62 14.89 9.32
C LEU A 32 9.10 14.96 9.71
N GLY A 33 9.68 13.82 10.10
CA GLY A 33 11.12 13.72 10.39
C GLY A 33 11.97 13.94 9.14
N SER A 34 11.63 13.30 8.02
CA SER A 34 12.38 13.42 6.77
C SER A 34 12.21 14.76 6.06
N LEU A 35 11.09 15.46 6.28
CA LEU A 35 10.87 16.84 5.81
C LEU A 35 11.91 17.81 6.34
N GLY A 36 12.23 17.75 7.63
CA GLY A 36 13.25 18.61 8.25
C GLY A 36 14.64 18.40 7.65
N PHE A 37 15.05 17.15 7.48
CA PHE A 37 16.32 16.80 6.80
C PHE A 37 16.33 17.28 5.35
N SER A 38 15.23 17.09 4.62
CA SER A 38 15.12 17.53 3.21
C SER A 38 15.31 19.04 3.07
N VAL A 39 14.72 19.83 3.98
CA VAL A 39 14.88 21.29 3.98
C VAL A 39 16.31 21.69 4.35
N GLY A 40 16.95 20.96 5.26
CA GLY A 40 18.34 21.18 5.66
C GLY A 40 19.34 20.96 4.52
N ASP A 41 19.20 19.86 3.77
CA ASP A 41 20.14 19.49 2.69
C ASP A 41 19.82 20.18 1.35
N LEU A 42 18.55 20.26 0.96
CA LEU A 42 18.11 20.72 -0.37
C LEU A 42 17.61 22.17 -0.37
N GLY A 43 17.51 22.80 0.81
CA GLY A 43 16.86 24.09 0.99
C GLY A 43 15.34 24.03 0.87
N GLY A 44 14.66 25.13 1.21
CA GLY A 44 13.19 25.18 1.20
C GLY A 44 12.56 24.90 -0.17
N TRP A 45 13.11 25.49 -1.23
CA TRP A 45 12.58 25.29 -2.60
C TRP A 45 12.87 23.89 -3.14
N GLY A 46 14.06 23.33 -2.86
CA GLY A 46 14.41 21.96 -3.26
C GLY A 46 13.53 20.92 -2.58
N ALA A 47 13.27 21.10 -1.28
CA ALA A 47 12.33 20.26 -0.55
C ALA A 47 10.90 20.36 -1.11
N VAL A 48 10.41 21.58 -1.39
CA VAL A 48 9.06 21.77 -1.98
C VAL A 48 8.91 21.05 -3.32
N LEU A 49 9.93 21.13 -4.19
CA LEU A 49 9.88 20.43 -5.48
C LEU A 49 9.92 18.91 -5.30
N LEU A 50 10.83 18.41 -4.47
CA LEU A 50 10.95 16.97 -4.17
C LEU A 50 9.61 16.42 -3.66
N TRP A 51 9.08 17.02 -2.60
CA TRP A 51 7.86 16.58 -1.93
C TRP A 51 6.62 16.81 -2.80
N GLY A 52 6.56 17.90 -3.56
CA GLY A 52 5.47 18.19 -4.48
C GLY A 52 5.38 17.16 -5.61
N ILE A 53 6.50 16.81 -6.23
CA ILE A 53 6.56 15.78 -7.27
C ILE A 53 6.21 14.41 -6.67
N SER A 54 6.77 14.06 -5.51
CA SER A 54 6.45 12.81 -4.83
C SER A 54 4.96 12.70 -4.48
N ALA A 55 4.35 13.77 -3.97
CA ALA A 55 2.92 13.81 -3.67
C ALA A 55 2.06 13.64 -4.92
N PHE A 56 2.43 14.29 -6.03
CA PHE A 56 1.73 14.14 -7.30
C PHE A 56 1.75 12.69 -7.82
N ILE A 57 2.93 12.05 -7.78
CA ILE A 57 3.07 10.63 -8.14
C ILE A 57 2.26 9.75 -7.19
N ALA A 58 2.31 10.02 -5.88
CA ALA A 58 1.57 9.25 -4.88
C ALA A 58 0.05 9.30 -5.09
N VAL A 59 -0.49 10.48 -5.45
CA VAL A 59 -1.92 10.62 -5.79
C VAL A 59 -2.26 9.72 -6.98
N PHE A 60 -1.46 9.74 -8.05
CA PHE A 60 -1.71 8.92 -9.23
C PHE A 60 -1.66 7.41 -8.92
N LEU A 61 -0.65 6.97 -8.15
CA LEU A 61 -0.55 5.59 -7.69
C LEU A 61 -1.74 5.18 -6.83
N ASN A 62 -2.20 6.06 -5.94
CA ASN A 62 -3.35 5.78 -5.08
C ASN A 62 -4.66 5.69 -5.88
N THR A 63 -4.82 6.50 -6.94
CA THR A 63 -5.97 6.38 -7.85
C THR A 63 -6.00 5.02 -8.52
N ILE A 64 -4.90 4.58 -9.12
CA ILE A 64 -4.82 3.24 -9.75
C ILE A 64 -5.08 2.14 -8.73
N TYR A 65 -4.50 2.27 -7.53
CA TYR A 65 -4.72 1.30 -6.47
C TYR A 65 -6.18 1.22 -6.03
N SER A 66 -6.87 2.36 -5.98
CA SER A 66 -8.31 2.41 -5.66
C SER A 66 -9.15 1.71 -6.73
N GLU A 67 -8.82 1.86 -8.02
CA GLU A 67 -9.51 1.16 -9.11
C GLU A 67 -9.37 -0.36 -8.95
N LEU A 68 -8.14 -0.84 -8.69
CA LEU A 68 -7.89 -2.27 -8.44
C LEU A 68 -8.67 -2.78 -7.22
N ALA A 69 -8.79 -1.97 -6.17
CA ALA A 69 -9.58 -2.33 -4.99
C ALA A 69 -11.09 -2.41 -5.30
N THR A 70 -11.61 -1.55 -6.18
CA THR A 70 -13.01 -1.61 -6.61
C THR A 70 -13.30 -2.77 -7.57
N MET A 71 -12.32 -3.23 -8.35
CA MET A 71 -12.46 -4.40 -9.23
C MET A 71 -12.55 -5.72 -8.46
N PHE A 72 -11.89 -5.83 -7.31
CA PHE A 72 -11.84 -7.05 -6.50
C PHE A 72 -12.42 -6.86 -5.08
N PRO A 73 -13.69 -6.43 -4.93
CA PRO A 73 -14.26 -6.05 -3.64
C PRO A 73 -14.51 -7.26 -2.72
N GLN A 74 -14.44 -8.49 -3.24
CA GLN A 74 -14.64 -9.73 -2.47
C GLN A 74 -13.33 -10.30 -1.92
N LYS A 75 -12.21 -9.64 -2.17
CA LYS A 75 -10.88 -10.09 -1.76
C LYS A 75 -10.38 -9.24 -0.58
N SER A 76 -9.43 -9.79 0.18
CA SER A 76 -8.85 -9.13 1.36
C SER A 76 -8.09 -7.84 1.03
N GLY A 77 -7.80 -7.62 -0.25
CA GLY A 77 -7.04 -6.49 -0.76
C GLY A 77 -5.53 -6.70 -0.73
N GLY A 78 -4.79 -5.63 -1.04
CA GLY A 78 -3.33 -5.61 -1.05
C GLY A 78 -2.73 -5.68 -2.45
N LEU A 79 -1.65 -4.92 -2.66
CA LEU A 79 -0.98 -4.80 -3.96
C LEU A 79 -0.56 -6.15 -4.53
N ALA A 80 0.00 -7.05 -3.70
CA ALA A 80 0.41 -8.38 -4.14
C ALA A 80 -0.76 -9.26 -4.59
N LEU A 81 -1.91 -9.14 -3.93
CA LEU A 81 -3.11 -9.90 -4.28
C LEU A 81 -3.73 -9.39 -5.58
N TYR A 82 -3.81 -8.06 -5.74
CA TYR A 82 -4.30 -7.43 -6.98
C TYR A 82 -3.37 -7.73 -8.16
N ALA A 83 -2.05 -7.68 -7.94
CA ALA A 83 -1.06 -8.02 -8.96
C ALA A 83 -1.16 -9.49 -9.37
N HIS A 84 -1.35 -10.40 -8.41
CA HIS A 84 -1.58 -11.81 -8.72
C HIS A 84 -2.87 -12.03 -9.53
N GLU A 85 -3.99 -11.43 -9.13
CA GLU A 85 -5.27 -11.59 -9.84
C GLU A 85 -5.21 -11.00 -11.26
N GLY A 86 -4.48 -9.90 -11.47
CA GLY A 86 -4.24 -9.32 -12.80
C GLY A 86 -3.36 -10.17 -13.70
N TRP A 87 -2.33 -10.81 -13.15
CA TRP A 87 -1.35 -11.60 -13.92
C TRP A 87 -1.58 -13.11 -13.94
N LYS A 88 -2.58 -13.63 -13.22
CA LYS A 88 -2.83 -15.08 -13.08
C LYS A 88 -2.95 -15.84 -14.40
N ARG A 89 -3.38 -15.16 -15.47
CA ARG A 89 -3.51 -15.75 -16.82
C ARG A 89 -2.15 -16.03 -17.46
N TYR A 90 -1.11 -15.30 -17.07
CA TYR A 90 0.24 -15.39 -17.66
C TYR A 90 1.23 -16.05 -16.70
N THR A 91 1.23 -15.66 -15.42
CA THR A 91 2.15 -16.20 -14.43
C THR A 91 1.64 -15.97 -13.00
N THR A 92 1.82 -16.97 -12.14
CA THR A 92 1.45 -16.90 -10.72
C THR A 92 2.53 -16.26 -9.85
N LEU A 93 3.77 -16.11 -10.37
CA LEU A 93 4.95 -15.61 -9.65
C LEU A 93 4.89 -14.12 -9.30
N VAL A 94 4.05 -13.34 -9.99
CA VAL A 94 3.93 -11.89 -9.77
C VAL A 94 3.45 -11.57 -8.36
N GLY A 95 2.55 -12.39 -7.80
CA GLY A 95 2.09 -12.24 -6.41
C GLY A 95 3.23 -12.34 -5.39
N PRO A 96 3.96 -13.47 -5.35
CA PRO A 96 5.13 -13.64 -4.47
C PRO A 96 6.20 -12.56 -4.65
N ILE A 97 6.52 -12.17 -5.89
CA ILE A 97 7.51 -11.12 -6.17
C ILE A 97 7.04 -9.78 -5.61
N ALA A 98 5.77 -9.41 -5.81
CA ALA A 98 5.20 -8.19 -5.27
C ALA A 98 5.19 -8.18 -3.73
N THR A 99 4.85 -9.31 -3.11
CA THR A 99 4.93 -9.48 -1.64
C THR A 99 6.36 -9.27 -1.15
N PHE A 100 7.34 -9.88 -1.81
CA PHE A 100 8.75 -9.76 -1.43
C PHE A 100 9.27 -8.34 -1.61
N GLY A 101 8.93 -7.68 -2.71
CA GLY A 101 9.29 -6.28 -2.95
C GLY A 101 8.70 -5.34 -1.91
N TYR A 102 7.42 -5.52 -1.56
CA TYR A 102 6.77 -4.75 -0.49
C TYR A 102 7.46 -4.97 0.87
N TRP A 103 7.78 -6.24 1.19
CA TRP A 103 8.47 -6.59 2.43
C TRP A 103 9.86 -5.97 2.52
N ILE A 104 10.66 -6.01 1.45
CA ILE A 104 11.97 -5.35 1.41
C ILE A 104 11.82 -3.85 1.60
N GLY A 105 10.91 -3.21 0.86
CA GLY A 105 10.69 -1.77 0.94
C GLY A 105 10.39 -1.32 2.38
N TRP A 106 9.49 -2.05 3.06
CA TRP A 106 9.18 -1.76 4.46
C TRP A 106 10.35 -2.04 5.41
N SER A 107 11.09 -3.12 5.20
CA SER A 107 12.24 -3.49 6.05
C SER A 107 13.38 -2.48 5.99
N VAL A 108 13.65 -1.91 4.81
CA VAL A 108 14.66 -0.85 4.65
C VAL A 108 14.22 0.43 5.39
N VAL A 109 12.95 0.82 5.25
CA VAL A 109 12.38 1.97 5.98
C VAL A 109 12.53 1.76 7.49
N LEU A 110 12.12 0.60 8.00
CA LEU A 110 12.26 0.29 9.43
C LEU A 110 13.72 0.29 9.91
N SER A 111 14.67 -0.10 9.06
CA SER A 111 16.09 -0.10 9.42
C SER A 111 16.67 1.32 9.52
N VAL A 112 16.13 2.28 8.75
CA VAL A 112 16.52 3.69 8.81
C VAL A 112 15.88 4.42 10.00
N PHE A 113 14.62 4.11 10.33
CA PHE A 113 13.86 4.80 11.39
C PHE A 113 13.80 4.05 12.73
N GLY A 114 14.28 2.81 12.79
CA GLY A 114 14.21 1.93 13.97
C GLY A 114 15.45 1.95 14.88
N LEU A 115 16.44 2.78 14.57
CA LEU A 115 17.55 3.16 15.46
C LEU A 115 17.22 4.49 16.15
#